data_AF-A0A931YJI6-F1
#
_entry.id   AF-A0A931YJI6-F1
#
_cell.length_a   1.000
_cell.length_b   1.000
_cell.length_c   1.000
_cell.angle_alpha   90.00
_cell.angle_beta   90.00
_cell.angle_gamma   90.00
#
_symmetry.space_group_name_H-M   'P 1'
#
loop_
_entity.id
_entity.type
_entity.pdbx_description
1 polymer ?
#
loop_
_entity_poly.entity_id
_entity_poly.type
_entity_poly.pdbx_seq_one_letter_code
_entity_poly.pdbx_strand_id
1 'polypeptide(L)'
;MPTAPVPQVVEGFLKELLGAKKAIKLYPAGNPLAAEWIQRLHRNLEGARHEGLPGSLRIANGQWEWDGGHLASRDQALDAFRFELETRHINDIVIEPGVEPWELRDLLDCLNLGQQELDAAGGPQAVLSQKNVVHISLRGLFWGEGGGTGAAGPGAPTARLDALEALVNAIVEALADQFRELTYDRKRLSPWLLELAEPGGAEGVFAAIEMLIPVIEAEPDKELRYRILAESIVALPDPLRGTLAGSWLMPRAWIPDVLSLLTRFSGDELAQLTALVPATAIEEIRANLEEMPAEDWRKARLREALEDALAAKDTPPAPTEPLIAEDDPGLAKLGDVVRAACAPDAVLGHSVNILFHLLGTVETEAYPIFLIDAFEEAIAEGLTRSELRLALRIVRALNSLEK
;
A
#
# COMPACT_ATOMS: atom_id res chain seq x y z
N MET A 1 -48.85 -19.28 -13.63
CA MET A 1 -48.76 -18.22 -12.61
C MET A 1 -47.72 -17.22 -13.11
N PRO A 2 -47.89 -15.90 -12.94
CA PRO A 2 -46.85 -14.95 -13.29
C PRO A 2 -45.63 -15.22 -12.39
N THR A 3 -44.49 -15.51 -12.99
CA THR A 3 -43.21 -15.68 -12.29
C THR A 3 -42.80 -14.35 -11.68
N ALA A 4 -42.36 -14.36 -10.42
CA ALA A 4 -41.83 -13.16 -9.78
C ALA A 4 -40.60 -12.66 -10.56
N PRO A 5 -40.35 -11.34 -10.63
CA PRO A 5 -39.13 -10.81 -11.24
C PRO A 5 -37.90 -11.26 -10.43
N VAL A 6 -36.82 -11.63 -11.13
CA VAL A 6 -35.59 -12.21 -10.54
C VAL A 6 -35.06 -11.44 -9.31
N PRO A 7 -35.03 -10.10 -9.28
CA PRO A 7 -34.61 -9.38 -8.07
C PRO A 7 -35.45 -9.69 -6.82
N GLN A 8 -36.76 -9.90 -6.96
CA GLN A 8 -37.62 -10.27 -5.83
C GLN A 8 -37.34 -11.69 -5.33
N VAL A 9 -37.01 -12.60 -6.25
CA VAL A 9 -36.62 -13.99 -5.93
C VAL A 9 -35.29 -13.98 -5.16
N VAL A 10 -34.30 -13.21 -5.63
CA VAL A 10 -33.00 -13.04 -4.95
C VAL A 10 -33.18 -12.43 -3.58
N GLU A 11 -33.94 -11.34 -3.47
CA GLU A 11 -34.21 -10.68 -2.19
C GLU A 11 -34.90 -11.61 -1.19
N GLY A 12 -35.90 -12.38 -1.64
CA GLY A 12 -36.58 -13.39 -0.83
C GLY A 12 -35.62 -14.47 -0.33
N PHE A 13 -34.82 -15.03 -1.22
CA PHE A 13 -33.81 -16.03 -0.86
C PHE A 13 -32.81 -15.51 0.17
N LEU A 14 -32.25 -14.31 -0.03
CA LEU A 14 -31.29 -13.72 0.90
C LEU A 14 -31.89 -13.47 2.30
N LYS A 15 -33.16 -13.04 2.37
CA LYS A 15 -33.86 -12.86 3.65
C LYS A 15 -34.04 -14.17 4.38
N GLU A 16 -34.34 -15.24 3.67
CA GLU A 16 -34.49 -16.56 4.26
C GLU A 16 -33.17 -17.18 4.69
N LEU A 17 -32.11 -16.99 3.89
CA LEU A 17 -30.74 -17.36 4.26
C LEU A 17 -30.32 -16.64 5.55
N LEU A 18 -30.54 -15.32 5.63
CA LEU A 18 -30.26 -14.51 6.82
C LEU A 18 -31.09 -14.95 8.03
N GLY A 19 -32.36 -15.27 7.83
CA GLY A 19 -33.25 -15.80 8.87
C GLY A 19 -32.76 -17.13 9.43
N ALA A 20 -32.39 -18.06 8.54
CA ALA A 20 -31.85 -19.37 8.90
C ALA A 20 -30.50 -19.25 9.62
N LYS A 21 -29.60 -18.36 9.14
CA LYS A 21 -28.32 -18.05 9.79
C LYS A 21 -28.51 -17.61 11.24
N LYS A 22 -29.43 -16.67 11.48
CA LYS A 22 -29.75 -16.18 12.83
C LYS A 22 -30.34 -17.28 13.70
N ALA A 23 -31.23 -18.11 13.15
CA ALA A 23 -31.84 -19.20 13.90
C ALA A 23 -30.81 -20.25 14.35
N ILE A 24 -29.90 -20.66 13.47
CA ILE A 24 -28.84 -21.63 13.82
C ILE A 24 -27.88 -21.06 14.86
N LYS A 25 -27.57 -19.77 14.80
CA LYS A 25 -26.73 -19.11 15.83
C LYS A 25 -27.39 -19.09 17.21
N LEU A 26 -28.73 -19.01 17.27
CA LEU A 26 -29.48 -18.88 18.52
C LEU A 26 -29.79 -20.22 19.19
N TYR A 27 -29.89 -21.31 18.43
CA TYR A 27 -30.26 -22.63 18.95
C TYR A 27 -29.08 -23.60 18.92
N PRO A 28 -28.85 -24.38 20.00
CA PRO A 28 -27.77 -25.34 20.04
C PRO A 28 -27.93 -26.47 19.01
N ALA A 29 -26.82 -27.09 18.63
CA ALA A 29 -26.79 -28.21 17.69
C ALA A 29 -27.73 -29.35 18.13
N GLY A 30 -28.60 -29.79 17.23
CA GLY A 30 -29.61 -30.82 17.49
C GLY A 30 -30.99 -30.30 17.94
N ASN A 31 -31.18 -28.98 18.07
CA ASN A 31 -32.49 -28.41 18.32
C ASN A 31 -33.43 -28.61 17.10
N PRO A 32 -34.66 -29.13 17.30
CA PRO A 32 -35.61 -29.37 16.21
C PRO A 32 -35.98 -28.10 15.43
N LEU A 33 -35.98 -26.93 16.09
CA LEU A 33 -36.27 -25.65 15.43
C LEU A 33 -35.19 -25.28 14.42
N ALA A 34 -33.91 -25.52 14.73
CA ALA A 34 -32.82 -25.29 13.77
C ALA A 34 -32.97 -26.20 12.54
N ALA A 35 -33.35 -27.47 12.75
CA ALA A 35 -33.61 -28.40 11.66
C ALA A 35 -34.82 -27.96 10.79
N GLU A 36 -35.88 -27.43 11.39
CA GLU A 36 -37.03 -26.88 10.67
C GLU A 36 -36.64 -25.67 9.79
N TRP A 37 -35.79 -24.78 10.29
CA TRP A 37 -35.29 -23.65 9.51
C TRP A 37 -34.45 -24.08 8.31
N ILE A 38 -33.59 -25.09 8.49
CA ILE A 38 -32.77 -25.65 7.40
C ILE A 38 -33.66 -26.32 6.35
N GLN A 39 -34.64 -27.12 6.78
CA GLN A 39 -35.59 -27.77 5.87
C GLN A 39 -36.48 -26.76 5.14
N ARG A 40 -36.86 -25.66 5.81
CA ARG A 40 -37.56 -24.56 5.17
C ARG A 40 -36.68 -23.86 4.13
N LEU A 41 -35.45 -23.52 4.47
CA LEU A 41 -34.50 -22.90 3.54
C LEU A 41 -34.27 -23.80 2.32
N HIS A 42 -34.12 -25.11 2.52
CA HIS A 42 -33.96 -26.08 1.44
C HIS A 42 -35.15 -26.10 0.47
N ARG A 43 -36.38 -26.22 0.99
CA ARG A 43 -37.59 -26.18 0.14
C ARG A 43 -37.72 -24.88 -0.62
N ASN A 44 -37.36 -23.77 0.00
CA ASN A 44 -37.50 -22.46 -0.61
C ASN A 44 -36.37 -22.15 -1.59
N LEU A 45 -35.16 -22.70 -1.39
CA LEU A 45 -34.10 -22.69 -2.38
C LEU A 45 -34.56 -23.39 -3.66
N GLU A 46 -35.12 -24.59 -3.55
CA GLU A 46 -35.67 -25.30 -4.71
C GLU A 46 -36.77 -24.49 -5.41
N GLY A 47 -37.72 -23.93 -4.66
CA GLY A 47 -38.74 -23.03 -5.21
C GLY A 47 -38.15 -21.82 -5.92
N ALA A 48 -37.22 -21.12 -5.29
CA ALA A 48 -36.56 -19.94 -5.84
C ALA A 48 -35.81 -20.26 -7.14
N ARG A 49 -35.18 -21.44 -7.25
CA ARG A 49 -34.52 -21.86 -8.50
C ARG A 49 -35.50 -22.06 -9.65
N HIS A 50 -36.65 -22.67 -9.39
CA HIS A 50 -37.71 -22.79 -10.40
C HIS A 50 -38.25 -21.42 -10.83
N GLU A 51 -38.18 -20.43 -9.94
CA GLU A 51 -38.56 -19.03 -10.20
C GLU A 51 -37.42 -18.17 -10.80
N GLY A 52 -36.23 -18.74 -11.02
CA GLY A 52 -35.11 -18.08 -11.70
C GLY A 52 -34.02 -17.52 -10.79
N LEU A 53 -33.85 -18.05 -9.57
CA LEU A 53 -32.71 -17.73 -8.72
C LEU A 53 -31.40 -18.02 -9.48
N PRO A 54 -30.49 -17.03 -9.61
CA PRO A 54 -29.19 -17.22 -10.24
C PRO A 54 -28.35 -18.25 -9.50
N GLY A 55 -27.54 -19.02 -10.23
CA GLY A 55 -26.61 -19.99 -9.64
C GLY A 55 -25.41 -19.34 -8.93
N SER A 56 -25.18 -18.05 -9.14
CA SER A 56 -24.12 -17.28 -8.50
C SER A 56 -24.64 -15.91 -8.11
N LEU A 57 -24.39 -15.51 -6.87
CA LEU A 57 -24.66 -14.18 -6.33
C LEU A 57 -23.34 -13.54 -5.90
N ARG A 58 -23.02 -12.41 -6.51
CA ARG A 58 -21.80 -11.63 -6.27
C ARG A 58 -22.09 -10.39 -5.43
N ILE A 59 -21.10 -9.93 -4.70
CA ILE A 59 -21.07 -8.62 -4.06
C ILE A 59 -20.03 -7.76 -4.79
N ALA A 60 -20.48 -6.69 -5.44
CA ALA A 60 -19.63 -5.73 -6.14
C ALA A 60 -20.23 -4.33 -6.04
N ASN A 61 -19.38 -3.30 -5.95
CA ASN A 61 -19.80 -1.90 -5.82
C ASN A 61 -20.82 -1.64 -4.69
N GLY A 62 -20.73 -2.42 -3.59
CA GLY A 62 -21.69 -2.36 -2.49
C GLY A 62 -23.09 -2.84 -2.87
N GLN A 63 -23.26 -3.69 -3.87
CA GLN A 63 -24.54 -4.25 -4.30
C GLN A 63 -24.44 -5.76 -4.54
N TRP A 64 -25.58 -6.44 -4.47
CA TRP A 64 -25.69 -7.83 -4.91
C TRP A 64 -25.88 -7.87 -6.43
N GLU A 65 -25.05 -8.61 -7.13
CA GLU A 65 -25.01 -8.72 -8.59
C GLU A 65 -25.06 -10.19 -9.03
N TRP A 66 -25.56 -10.43 -10.25
CA TRP A 66 -25.52 -11.73 -10.92
C TRP A 66 -25.52 -11.52 -12.44
N ASP A 67 -25.30 -12.60 -13.19
CA ASP A 67 -25.34 -12.54 -14.65
C ASP A 67 -26.73 -12.10 -15.14
N GLY A 68 -26.82 -10.86 -15.61
CA GLY A 68 -28.04 -10.26 -16.13
C GLY A 68 -28.84 -9.40 -15.14
N GLY A 69 -28.32 -9.08 -13.95
CA GLY A 69 -28.99 -8.16 -13.04
C GLY A 69 -28.24 -7.79 -11.77
N HIS A 70 -28.80 -6.83 -11.03
CA HIS A 70 -28.35 -6.44 -9.70
C HIS A 70 -29.58 -6.19 -8.80
N LEU A 71 -29.37 -6.28 -7.49
CA LEU A 71 -30.39 -6.00 -6.48
C LEU A 71 -30.04 -4.69 -5.77
N ALA A 72 -30.78 -3.64 -6.13
CA ALA A 72 -30.82 -2.39 -5.37
C ALA A 72 -31.78 -2.55 -4.17
N SER A 73 -31.30 -3.15 -3.08
CA SER A 73 -32.09 -3.28 -1.85
C SER A 73 -32.06 -1.99 -1.03
N ARG A 74 -33.16 -1.68 -0.35
CA ARG A 74 -33.24 -0.67 0.72
C ARG A 74 -33.38 -1.32 2.11
N ASP A 75 -33.28 -2.64 2.17
CA ASP A 75 -33.43 -3.39 3.40
C ASP A 75 -32.13 -3.37 4.20
N GLN A 76 -32.14 -2.63 5.31
CA GLN A 76 -30.98 -2.46 6.18
C GLN A 76 -30.42 -3.80 6.68
N ALA A 77 -31.24 -4.84 6.82
CA ALA A 77 -30.77 -6.15 7.27
C ALA A 77 -29.96 -6.87 6.17
N LEU A 78 -30.32 -6.67 4.90
CA LEU A 78 -29.57 -7.21 3.76
C LEU A 78 -28.29 -6.41 3.50
N ASP A 79 -28.31 -5.09 3.71
CA ASP A 79 -27.09 -4.27 3.64
C ASP A 79 -26.09 -4.65 4.73
N ALA A 80 -26.57 -4.85 5.98
CA ALA A 80 -25.72 -5.31 7.07
C ALA A 80 -25.17 -6.72 6.82
N PHE A 81 -25.97 -7.60 6.20
CA PHE A 81 -25.53 -8.93 5.82
C PHE A 81 -24.49 -8.90 4.70
N ARG A 82 -24.67 -8.06 3.67
CA ARG A 82 -23.67 -7.81 2.63
C ARG A 82 -22.35 -7.36 3.25
N PHE A 83 -22.39 -6.34 4.11
CA PHE A 83 -21.21 -5.82 4.78
C PHE A 83 -20.52 -6.88 5.67
N GLU A 84 -21.30 -7.72 6.36
CA GLU A 84 -20.78 -8.85 7.13
C GLU A 84 -20.01 -9.86 6.25
N LEU A 85 -20.45 -10.10 5.01
CA LEU A 85 -19.76 -10.98 4.08
C LEU A 85 -18.50 -10.32 3.49
N GLU A 86 -18.58 -9.03 3.10
CA GLU A 86 -17.44 -8.26 2.58
C GLU A 86 -16.30 -8.16 3.60
N THR A 87 -16.63 -7.90 4.88
CA THR A 87 -15.64 -7.87 5.98
C THR A 87 -15.00 -9.22 6.26
N ARG A 88 -15.60 -10.31 5.76
CA ARG A 88 -15.04 -11.67 5.81
C ARG A 88 -14.45 -12.14 4.50
N HIS A 89 -14.30 -11.20 3.55
CA HIS A 89 -13.80 -11.46 2.22
C HIS A 89 -14.60 -12.52 1.45
N ILE A 90 -15.90 -12.66 1.73
CA ILE A 90 -16.83 -13.50 0.96
C ILE A 90 -17.54 -12.58 -0.03
N ASN A 91 -17.19 -12.70 -1.30
CA ASN A 91 -17.72 -11.85 -2.37
C ASN A 91 -18.64 -12.60 -3.33
N ASP A 92 -18.49 -13.92 -3.47
CA ASP A 92 -19.38 -14.75 -4.30
C ASP A 92 -19.97 -15.90 -3.50
N ILE A 93 -21.27 -16.12 -3.64
CA ILE A 93 -22.00 -17.32 -3.18
C ILE A 93 -22.47 -18.07 -4.43
N VAL A 94 -21.91 -19.26 -4.64
CA VAL A 94 -22.28 -20.13 -5.77
C VAL A 94 -23.09 -21.31 -5.24
N ILE A 95 -24.22 -21.57 -5.89
CA ILE A 95 -25.19 -22.59 -5.50
C ILE A 95 -25.52 -23.46 -6.73
N GLU A 96 -24.92 -24.64 -6.79
CA GLU A 96 -25.12 -25.63 -7.86
C GLU A 96 -26.38 -26.48 -7.63
N PRO A 97 -26.97 -27.10 -8.67
CA PRO A 97 -28.08 -28.04 -8.53
C PRO A 97 -27.75 -29.20 -7.58
N GLY A 98 -28.74 -29.66 -6.81
CA GLY A 98 -28.59 -30.83 -5.94
C GLY A 98 -28.10 -30.53 -4.52
N VAL A 99 -28.19 -29.29 -4.06
CA VAL A 99 -27.87 -28.92 -2.67
C VAL A 99 -28.71 -29.73 -1.69
N GLU A 100 -28.04 -30.41 -0.77
CA GLU A 100 -28.70 -31.17 0.28
C GLU A 100 -28.90 -30.34 1.58
N PRO A 101 -29.86 -30.71 2.46
CA PRO A 101 -30.10 -29.97 3.70
C PRO A 101 -28.88 -29.89 4.64
N TRP A 102 -28.01 -30.90 4.61
CA TRP A 102 -26.78 -30.88 5.42
C TRP A 102 -25.74 -29.90 4.86
N GLU A 103 -25.66 -29.71 3.54
CA GLU A 103 -24.78 -28.70 2.93
C GLU A 103 -25.22 -27.29 3.31
N LEU A 104 -26.53 -27.03 3.36
CA LEU A 104 -27.07 -25.76 3.85
C LEU A 104 -26.76 -25.53 5.33
N ARG A 105 -26.80 -26.59 6.14
CA ARG A 105 -26.38 -26.50 7.54
C ARG A 105 -24.92 -26.07 7.64
N ASP A 106 -24.05 -26.73 6.89
CA ASP A 106 -22.61 -26.47 6.93
C ASP A 106 -22.25 -25.10 6.34
N LEU A 107 -22.98 -24.64 5.33
CA LEU A 107 -22.94 -23.25 4.86
C LEU A 107 -23.29 -22.28 6.00
N LEU A 108 -24.42 -22.48 6.68
CA LEU A 108 -24.87 -21.56 7.72
C LEU A 108 -23.96 -21.57 8.94
N ASP A 109 -23.38 -22.73 9.29
CA ASP A 109 -22.35 -22.84 10.32
C ASP A 109 -21.10 -22.05 9.90
N CYS A 110 -20.65 -22.20 8.65
CA CYS A 110 -19.52 -21.43 8.09
C CYS A 110 -19.79 -19.91 8.12
N LEU A 111 -20.98 -19.48 7.72
CA LEU A 111 -21.39 -18.07 7.77
C LEU A 111 -21.54 -17.52 9.21
N ASN A 112 -21.55 -18.37 10.22
CA ASN A 112 -21.60 -17.95 11.63
C ASN A 112 -20.23 -17.91 12.30
N LEU A 113 -19.18 -18.44 11.66
CA LEU A 113 -17.80 -18.32 12.11
C LEU A 113 -17.32 -16.86 12.06
N GLY A 114 -16.50 -16.49 13.04
CA GLY A 114 -15.77 -15.23 13.04
C GLY A 114 -14.63 -15.22 12.01
N GLN A 115 -14.11 -14.04 11.70
CA GLN A 115 -13.03 -13.90 10.72
C GLN A 115 -11.77 -14.72 11.10
N GLN A 116 -11.37 -14.66 12.37
CA GLN A 116 -10.23 -15.44 12.88
C GLN A 116 -10.41 -16.95 12.72
N GLU A 117 -11.65 -17.46 12.91
CA GLU A 117 -11.95 -18.90 12.76
C GLU A 117 -11.93 -19.33 11.28
N LEU A 118 -12.36 -18.45 10.38
CA LEU A 118 -12.26 -18.67 8.94
C LEU A 118 -10.80 -18.65 8.49
N ASP A 119 -10.00 -17.69 8.97
CA ASP A 119 -8.58 -17.57 8.63
C ASP A 119 -7.78 -18.79 9.10
N ALA A 120 -8.00 -19.23 10.35
CA ALA A 120 -7.36 -20.43 10.89
C ALA A 120 -7.71 -21.71 10.12
N ALA A 121 -8.89 -21.75 9.50
CA ALA A 121 -9.32 -22.89 8.68
C ALA A 121 -8.86 -22.81 7.21
N GLY A 122 -8.14 -21.75 6.81
CA GLY A 122 -7.69 -21.53 5.43
C GLY A 122 -8.76 -20.92 4.53
N GLY A 123 -9.76 -20.25 5.12
CA GLY A 123 -10.83 -19.54 4.43
C GLY A 123 -12.17 -20.28 4.37
N PRO A 124 -13.24 -19.58 3.96
CA PRO A 124 -14.60 -20.10 3.96
C PRO A 124 -14.77 -21.32 3.02
N GLN A 125 -14.09 -21.35 1.88
CA GLN A 125 -14.14 -22.50 0.97
C GLN A 125 -13.42 -23.73 1.56
N ALA A 126 -12.33 -23.53 2.29
CA ALA A 126 -11.62 -24.62 2.94
C ALA A 126 -12.47 -25.26 4.04
N VAL A 127 -13.18 -24.45 4.84
CA VAL A 127 -14.16 -24.94 5.84
C VAL A 127 -15.23 -25.82 5.21
N LEU A 128 -15.83 -25.36 4.10
CA LEU A 128 -16.85 -26.13 3.38
C LEU A 128 -16.28 -27.42 2.78
N SER A 129 -15.07 -27.36 2.22
CA SER A 129 -14.39 -28.52 1.63
C SER A 129 -14.05 -29.58 2.68
N GLN A 130 -13.58 -29.17 3.87
CA GLN A 130 -13.32 -30.07 5.00
C GLN A 130 -14.58 -30.81 5.47
N LYS A 131 -15.75 -30.19 5.31
CA LYS A 131 -17.07 -30.76 5.61
C LYS A 131 -17.67 -31.54 4.43
N ASN A 132 -16.93 -31.70 3.34
CA ASN A 132 -17.36 -32.35 2.09
C ASN A 132 -18.58 -31.70 1.43
N VAL A 133 -18.77 -30.39 1.60
CA VAL A 133 -19.78 -29.64 0.85
C VAL A 133 -19.33 -29.50 -0.60
N VAL A 134 -20.19 -29.87 -1.56
CA VAL A 134 -19.86 -29.99 -2.98
C VAL A 134 -20.64 -28.98 -3.81
N HIS A 135 -21.93 -28.80 -3.53
CA HIS A 135 -22.82 -27.97 -4.37
C HIS A 135 -22.88 -26.50 -3.96
N ILE A 136 -22.17 -26.11 -2.91
CA ILE A 136 -22.11 -24.73 -2.43
C ILE A 136 -20.65 -24.30 -2.37
N SER A 137 -20.35 -23.14 -2.94
CA SER A 137 -19.01 -22.54 -2.83
C SER A 137 -19.09 -21.08 -2.38
N LEU A 138 -18.13 -20.68 -1.55
CA LEU A 138 -17.94 -19.29 -1.11
C LEU A 138 -16.60 -18.81 -1.64
N ARG A 139 -16.58 -17.75 -2.44
CA ARG A 139 -15.35 -17.23 -3.06
C ARG A 139 -15.06 -15.81 -2.62
N GLY A 140 -13.78 -15.46 -2.63
CA GLY A 140 -13.28 -14.16 -2.20
C GLY A 140 -12.02 -13.77 -2.95
N LEU A 141 -11.73 -12.47 -2.98
CA LEU A 141 -10.49 -11.93 -3.59
C LEU A 141 -9.21 -12.55 -2.98
N PHE A 142 -9.25 -12.94 -1.70
CA PHE A 142 -8.14 -13.55 -0.97
C PHE A 142 -8.19 -15.09 -0.92
N TRP A 143 -9.31 -15.68 -1.35
CA TRP A 143 -9.57 -17.11 -1.26
C TRP A 143 -9.73 -17.67 -2.68
N GLY A 144 -8.58 -17.92 -3.32
CA GLY A 144 -8.52 -18.47 -4.68
C GLY A 144 -9.17 -19.85 -4.80
N GLU A 145 -9.70 -20.15 -6.00
CA GLU A 145 -10.33 -21.43 -6.34
C GLU A 145 -9.39 -22.62 -6.09
N GLY A 146 -9.60 -23.31 -4.97
CA GLY A 146 -8.99 -24.59 -4.70
C GLY A 146 -9.56 -25.67 -5.61
N GLY A 147 -8.83 -25.98 -6.70
CA GLY A 147 -8.78 -27.31 -7.33
C GLY A 147 -10.09 -27.89 -7.87
N GLY A 148 -10.46 -27.49 -9.08
CA GLY A 148 -11.42 -28.23 -9.90
C GLY A 148 -11.22 -27.92 -11.37
N THR A 149 -10.77 -28.89 -12.15
CA THR A 149 -10.64 -28.79 -13.62
C THR A 149 -12.03 -28.58 -14.25
N GLY A 150 -12.45 -27.33 -14.39
CA GLY A 150 -13.67 -26.91 -15.07
C GLY A 150 -13.31 -25.83 -16.09
N ALA A 151 -13.73 -26.03 -17.33
CA ALA A 151 -13.33 -25.30 -18.51
C ALA A 151 -13.25 -23.77 -18.33
N ALA A 152 -12.10 -23.21 -18.72
CA ALA A 152 -11.91 -21.78 -18.93
C ALA A 152 -12.93 -21.26 -19.95
N GLY A 153 -13.95 -20.58 -19.46
CA GLY A 153 -14.81 -19.72 -20.28
C GLY A 153 -14.00 -18.51 -20.78
N PRO A 154 -14.29 -17.98 -21.98
CA PRO A 154 -13.48 -16.98 -22.67
C PRO A 154 -13.50 -15.55 -22.03
N GLY A 155 -13.86 -15.41 -20.75
CA GLY A 155 -13.89 -14.15 -20.00
C GLY A 155 -13.03 -14.11 -18.72
N ALA A 156 -12.31 -15.20 -18.39
CA ALA A 156 -11.44 -15.26 -17.21
C ALA A 156 -10.17 -14.37 -17.26
N PRO A 157 -9.54 -14.09 -18.43
CA PRO A 157 -8.38 -13.21 -18.49
C PRO A 157 -8.74 -11.75 -18.17
N THR A 158 -9.91 -11.30 -18.64
CA THR A 158 -10.38 -9.92 -18.44
C THR A 158 -10.76 -9.67 -16.99
N ALA A 159 -11.55 -10.54 -16.34
CA ALA A 159 -11.92 -10.34 -14.94
C ALA A 159 -10.72 -10.31 -13.97
N ARG A 160 -9.65 -11.06 -14.26
CA ARG A 160 -8.41 -11.03 -13.48
C ARG A 160 -7.57 -9.77 -13.75
N LEU A 161 -7.56 -9.30 -15.00
CA LEU A 161 -6.93 -8.03 -15.38
C LEU A 161 -7.70 -6.84 -14.79
N ASP A 162 -9.03 -6.87 -14.81
CA ASP A 162 -9.90 -5.83 -14.26
C ASP A 162 -9.77 -5.76 -12.72
N ALA A 163 -9.62 -6.91 -12.05
CA ALA A 163 -9.38 -6.96 -10.60
C ALA A 163 -7.95 -6.50 -10.23
N LEU A 164 -6.95 -6.85 -11.06
CA LEU A 164 -5.60 -6.33 -10.90
C LEU A 164 -5.57 -4.82 -11.13
N GLU A 165 -6.28 -4.33 -12.13
CA GLU A 165 -6.42 -2.91 -12.44
C GLU A 165 -7.11 -2.16 -11.29
N ALA A 166 -8.19 -2.71 -10.74
CA ALA A 166 -8.87 -2.13 -9.57
C ALA A 166 -7.96 -2.10 -8.32
N LEU A 167 -7.18 -3.16 -8.07
CA LEU A 167 -6.22 -3.19 -6.96
C LEU A 167 -5.08 -2.19 -7.18
N VAL A 168 -4.52 -2.14 -8.39
CA VAL A 168 -3.49 -1.17 -8.75
C VAL A 168 -4.02 0.25 -8.58
N ASN A 169 -5.24 0.53 -9.04
CA ASN A 169 -5.86 1.84 -8.87
C ASN A 169 -6.08 2.20 -7.39
N ALA A 170 -6.54 1.26 -6.57
CA ALA A 170 -6.71 1.48 -5.13
C ALA A 170 -5.37 1.73 -4.40
N ILE A 171 -4.31 0.99 -4.76
CA ILE A 171 -2.97 1.21 -4.22
C ILE A 171 -2.43 2.58 -4.66
N VAL A 172 -2.60 2.93 -5.93
CA VAL A 172 -2.16 4.23 -6.47
C VAL A 172 -2.91 5.37 -5.79
N GLU A 173 -4.22 5.24 -5.56
CA GLU A 173 -5.03 6.24 -4.86
C GLU A 173 -4.61 6.39 -3.39
N ALA A 174 -4.41 5.28 -2.67
CA ALA A 174 -3.94 5.29 -1.29
C ALA A 174 -2.52 5.89 -1.16
N LEU A 175 -1.62 5.59 -2.12
CA LEU A 175 -0.30 6.19 -2.17
C LEU A 175 -0.37 7.69 -2.49
N ALA A 176 -1.22 8.10 -3.43
CA ALA A 176 -1.42 9.50 -3.77
C ALA A 176 -1.91 10.31 -2.57
N ASP A 177 -2.83 9.75 -1.77
CA ASP A 177 -3.30 10.35 -0.52
C ASP A 177 -2.17 10.48 0.51
N GLN A 178 -1.34 9.45 0.68
CA GLN A 178 -0.17 9.51 1.56
C GLN A 178 0.83 10.59 1.12
N PHE A 179 1.10 10.73 -0.19
CA PHE A 179 1.98 11.79 -0.70
C PHE A 179 1.35 13.18 -0.53
N ARG A 180 0.02 13.30 -0.69
CA ARG A 180 -0.70 14.54 -0.42
C ARG A 180 -0.60 14.93 1.05
N GLU A 181 -0.70 13.99 1.98
CA GLU A 181 -0.49 14.28 3.41
C GLU A 181 0.98 14.63 3.71
N LEU A 182 1.92 13.91 3.11
CA LEU A 182 3.35 14.11 3.32
C LEU A 182 3.82 15.52 2.94
N THR A 183 3.26 16.10 1.87
CA THR A 183 3.60 17.46 1.43
C THR A 183 3.08 18.56 2.37
N TYR A 184 2.24 18.24 3.35
CA TYR A 184 1.87 19.12 4.47
C TYR A 184 2.66 18.87 5.74
N ASP A 185 3.17 17.66 5.93
CA ASP A 185 3.84 17.28 7.16
C ASP A 185 5.34 17.52 7.06
N ARG A 186 5.76 18.75 7.37
CA ARG A 186 7.17 19.14 7.46
C ARG A 186 8.01 18.19 8.32
N LYS A 187 7.44 17.66 9.41
CA LYS A 187 8.17 16.81 10.35
C LYS A 187 8.42 15.42 9.78
N ARG A 188 7.56 14.93 8.87
CA ARG A 188 7.70 13.64 8.19
C ARG A 188 8.48 13.76 6.87
N LEU A 189 8.32 14.86 6.14
CA LEU A 189 8.93 15.03 4.82
C LEU A 189 10.46 15.05 4.86
N SER A 190 11.07 15.78 5.79
CA SER A 190 12.54 15.87 5.88
C SER A 190 13.20 14.53 6.26
N PRO A 191 12.75 13.78 7.29
CA PRO A 191 13.25 12.43 7.54
C PRO A 191 13.04 11.48 6.37
N TRP A 192 11.89 11.55 5.69
CA TRP A 192 11.62 10.70 4.53
C TRP A 192 12.58 10.96 3.37
N LEU A 193 12.91 12.22 3.07
CA LEU A 193 13.93 12.56 2.06
C LEU A 193 15.32 12.05 2.45
N LEU A 194 15.64 12.02 3.74
CA LEU A 194 16.92 11.47 4.24
C LEU A 194 16.97 9.95 4.12
N GLU A 195 15.89 9.26 4.48
CA GLU A 195 15.78 7.79 4.31
C GLU A 195 15.97 7.39 2.85
N LEU A 196 15.42 8.15 1.90
CA LEU A 196 15.62 7.90 0.47
C LEU A 196 17.04 8.16 -0.02
N ALA A 197 17.80 8.99 0.68
CA ALA A 197 19.20 9.24 0.38
C ALA A 197 20.12 8.08 0.80
N GLU A 198 19.69 7.21 1.72
CA GLU A 198 20.53 6.11 2.25
C GLU A 198 20.80 4.99 1.22
N PRO A 199 19.81 4.46 0.46
CA PRO A 199 20.08 3.47 -0.59
C PRO A 199 20.38 4.09 -1.97
N GLY A 200 19.88 5.30 -2.26
CA GLY A 200 19.91 5.92 -3.60
C GLY A 200 20.78 7.16 -3.74
N GLY A 201 21.45 7.60 -2.68
CA GLY A 201 22.20 8.86 -2.68
C GLY A 201 21.32 10.06 -3.05
N ALA A 202 21.92 11.08 -3.68
CA ALA A 202 21.19 12.26 -4.10
C ALA A 202 20.11 11.96 -5.18
N GLU A 203 20.29 10.91 -5.99
CA GLU A 203 19.33 10.54 -7.04
C GLU A 203 17.97 10.10 -6.48
N GLY A 204 17.97 9.40 -5.34
CA GLY A 204 16.74 9.04 -4.63
C GLY A 204 15.94 10.27 -4.18
N VAL A 205 16.65 11.30 -3.72
CA VAL A 205 16.06 12.60 -3.36
C VAL A 205 15.51 13.32 -4.60
N PHE A 206 16.20 13.23 -5.75
CA PHE A 206 15.76 13.87 -6.99
C PHE A 206 14.44 13.27 -7.48
N ALA A 207 14.39 11.94 -7.55
CA ALA A 207 13.20 11.21 -7.95
C ALA A 207 12.02 11.52 -7.01
N ALA A 208 12.28 11.59 -5.70
CA ALA A 208 11.27 11.94 -4.72
C ALA A 208 10.70 13.35 -4.94
N ILE A 209 11.56 14.36 -5.17
CA ILE A 209 11.12 15.72 -5.43
C ILE A 209 10.34 15.80 -6.75
N GLU A 210 10.82 15.13 -7.81
CA GLU A 210 10.10 15.05 -9.09
C GLU A 210 8.73 14.39 -8.95
N MET A 211 8.57 13.41 -8.06
CA MET A 211 7.26 12.80 -7.76
C MET A 211 6.34 13.72 -6.95
N LEU A 212 6.88 14.50 -6.02
CA LEU A 212 6.08 15.38 -5.17
C LEU A 212 5.58 16.63 -5.90
N ILE A 213 6.33 17.15 -6.87
CA ILE A 213 5.98 18.37 -7.62
C ILE A 213 4.58 18.27 -8.26
N PRO A 214 4.22 17.23 -9.04
CA PRO A 214 2.88 17.09 -9.61
C PRO A 214 1.78 16.98 -8.54
N VAL A 215 2.07 16.32 -7.42
CA VAL A 215 1.14 16.22 -6.27
C VAL A 215 0.90 17.59 -5.66
N ILE A 216 1.93 18.42 -5.55
CA ILE A 216 1.83 19.79 -5.04
C ILE A 216 1.03 20.67 -6.02
N GLU A 217 1.31 20.60 -7.32
CA GLU A 217 0.63 21.43 -8.34
C GLU A 217 -0.87 21.16 -8.44
N ALA A 218 -1.31 19.93 -8.14
CA ALA A 218 -2.72 19.55 -8.16
C ALA A 218 -3.54 20.17 -7.02
N GLU A 219 -2.88 20.76 -6.01
CA GLU A 219 -3.51 21.21 -4.77
C GLU A 219 -3.76 22.73 -4.77
N PRO A 220 -4.89 23.19 -4.19
CA PRO A 220 -5.27 24.61 -4.21
C PRO A 220 -4.31 25.51 -3.42
N ASP A 221 -3.58 24.95 -2.47
CA ASP A 221 -2.66 25.63 -1.56
C ASP A 221 -1.19 25.33 -1.86
N LYS A 222 -0.88 24.93 -3.09
CA LYS A 222 0.45 24.54 -3.58
C LYS A 222 1.62 25.40 -3.11
N GLU A 223 1.41 26.70 -2.93
CA GLU A 223 2.44 27.63 -2.48
C GLU A 223 2.95 27.33 -1.05
N LEU A 224 2.06 26.87 -0.15
CA LEU A 224 2.42 26.43 1.19
C LEU A 224 3.22 25.12 1.14
N ARG A 225 2.79 24.18 0.29
CA ARG A 225 3.44 22.87 0.13
C ARG A 225 4.83 23.01 -0.49
N TYR A 226 5.00 23.88 -1.50
CA TYR A 226 6.34 24.22 -2.02
C TYR A 226 7.22 24.85 -0.95
N ARG A 227 6.67 25.69 -0.07
CA ARG A 227 7.42 26.25 1.05
C ARG A 227 7.89 25.17 2.01
N ILE A 228 7.03 24.20 2.35
CA ILE A 228 7.38 23.05 3.21
C ILE A 228 8.46 22.19 2.55
N LEU A 229 8.36 21.96 1.24
CA LEU A 229 9.37 21.24 0.46
C LEU A 229 10.71 21.97 0.45
N ALA A 230 10.71 23.28 0.21
CA ALA A 230 11.92 24.12 0.26
C ALA A 230 12.59 24.04 1.63
N GLU A 231 11.83 24.19 2.72
CA GLU A 231 12.35 24.06 4.09
C GLU A 231 12.94 22.67 4.37
N SER A 232 12.33 21.62 3.82
CA SER A 232 12.81 20.25 3.95
C SER A 232 14.11 20.01 3.18
N ILE A 233 14.27 20.65 2.02
CA ILE A 233 15.50 20.65 1.23
C ILE A 233 16.63 21.38 1.97
N VAL A 234 16.35 22.54 2.58
CA VAL A 234 17.34 23.28 3.38
C VAL A 234 17.81 22.46 4.57
N ALA A 235 16.92 21.64 5.16
CA ALA A 235 17.26 20.78 6.30
C ALA A 235 18.13 19.57 5.94
N LEU A 236 18.37 19.29 4.65
CA LEU A 236 19.26 18.21 4.23
C LEU A 236 20.74 18.53 4.53
N PRO A 237 21.58 17.50 4.81
CA PRO A 237 23.02 17.65 4.97
C PRO A 237 23.69 18.31 3.76
N ASP A 238 24.73 19.13 4.02
CA ASP A 238 25.48 19.88 3.00
C ASP A 238 25.92 19.06 1.78
N PRO A 239 26.42 17.81 1.91
CA PRO A 239 26.79 17.01 0.74
C PRO A 239 25.61 16.76 -0.19
N LEU A 240 24.47 16.33 0.37
CA LEU A 240 23.25 16.06 -0.41
C LEU A 240 22.65 17.33 -0.98
N ARG A 241 22.61 18.39 -0.16
CA ARG A 241 22.09 19.70 -0.54
C ARG A 241 22.91 20.36 -1.64
N GLY A 242 24.24 20.23 -1.60
CA GLY A 242 25.14 20.70 -2.64
C GLY A 242 24.98 19.93 -3.95
N THR A 243 24.88 18.60 -3.90
CA THR A 243 24.59 17.78 -5.10
C THR A 243 23.22 18.09 -5.69
N LEU A 244 22.19 18.23 -4.85
CA LEU A 244 20.85 18.64 -5.28
C LEU A 244 20.84 20.02 -5.93
N ALA A 245 21.50 21.00 -5.29
CA ALA A 245 21.57 22.35 -5.81
C ALA A 245 22.33 22.39 -7.15
N GLY A 246 23.52 21.81 -7.21
CA GLY A 246 24.40 21.90 -8.37
C GLY A 246 24.02 21.00 -9.54
N SER A 247 23.47 19.82 -9.28
CA SER A 247 23.18 18.82 -10.32
C SER A 247 21.70 18.74 -10.72
N TRP A 248 20.79 19.25 -9.90
CA TRP A 248 19.35 19.14 -10.16
C TRP A 248 18.62 20.48 -10.19
N LEU A 249 18.64 21.27 -9.10
CA LEU A 249 17.88 22.53 -8.99
C LEU A 249 18.36 23.59 -9.99
N MET A 250 19.65 23.95 -9.93
CA MET A 250 20.21 25.03 -10.73
C MET A 250 20.15 24.72 -12.23
N PRO A 251 20.57 23.52 -12.70
CA PRO A 251 20.43 23.13 -14.11
C PRO A 251 18.99 22.86 -14.55
N ARG A 252 17.97 23.07 -13.73
CA ARG A 252 16.56 22.93 -14.13
C ARG A 252 15.74 24.17 -13.78
N ALA A 253 16.39 25.27 -13.43
CA ALA A 253 15.72 26.50 -13.02
C ALA A 253 14.77 27.08 -14.10
N TRP A 254 14.92 26.68 -15.36
CA TRP A 254 14.02 27.06 -16.46
C TRP A 254 12.71 26.25 -16.51
N ILE A 255 12.61 25.14 -15.77
CA ILE A 255 11.39 24.35 -15.67
C ILE A 255 10.43 25.09 -14.73
N PRO A 256 9.18 25.40 -15.15
CA PRO A 256 8.25 26.22 -14.36
C PRO A 256 8.04 25.75 -12.91
N ASP A 257 8.01 24.44 -12.69
CA ASP A 257 7.77 23.87 -11.37
C ASP A 257 9.00 23.96 -10.46
N VAL A 258 10.19 23.74 -11.02
CA VAL A 258 11.47 23.92 -10.31
C VAL A 258 11.70 25.39 -10.00
N LEU A 259 11.32 26.28 -10.93
CA LEU A 259 11.34 27.72 -10.71
C LEU A 259 10.38 28.13 -9.59
N SER A 260 9.19 27.53 -9.56
CA SER A 260 8.22 27.75 -8.48
C SER A 260 8.82 27.35 -7.14
N LEU A 261 9.48 26.18 -7.04
CA LEU A 261 10.22 25.77 -5.85
C LEU A 261 11.35 26.76 -5.50
N LEU A 262 12.18 27.16 -6.46
CA LEU A 262 13.29 28.11 -6.25
C LEU A 262 12.83 29.47 -5.71
N THR A 263 11.66 29.95 -6.16
CA THR A 263 11.10 31.23 -5.69
C THR A 263 10.56 31.18 -4.25
N ARG A 264 10.44 29.97 -3.66
CA ARG A 264 9.92 29.77 -2.30
C ARG A 264 11.00 29.70 -1.22
N PHE A 265 12.27 29.62 -1.60
CA PHE A 265 13.36 29.86 -0.66
C PHE A 265 13.36 31.34 -0.24
N SER A 266 13.70 31.58 1.03
CA SER A 266 14.07 32.91 1.51
C SER A 266 15.43 33.32 0.92
N GLY A 267 15.79 34.61 1.02
CA GLY A 267 17.12 35.08 0.58
C GLY A 267 18.25 34.30 1.26
N ASP A 268 18.17 34.12 2.58
CA ASP A 268 19.17 33.39 3.37
C ASP A 268 19.24 31.90 3.00
N GLU A 269 18.10 31.26 2.72
CA GLU A 269 18.05 29.86 2.34
C GLU A 269 18.63 29.65 0.93
N LEU A 270 18.34 30.56 0.00
CA LEU A 270 18.93 30.53 -1.34
C LEU A 270 20.43 30.81 -1.28
N ALA A 271 20.88 31.73 -0.42
CA ALA A 271 22.29 31.98 -0.18
C ALA A 271 23.02 30.72 0.33
N GLN A 272 22.41 29.97 1.26
CA GLN A 272 22.95 28.69 1.72
C GLN A 272 23.07 27.65 0.58
N LEU A 273 22.06 27.55 -0.29
CA LEU A 273 22.09 26.62 -1.43
C LEU A 273 23.15 27.01 -2.45
N THR A 274 23.19 28.28 -2.83
CA THR A 274 24.12 28.80 -3.84
C THR A 274 25.55 28.81 -3.33
N ALA A 275 25.80 28.96 -2.02
CA ALA A 275 27.12 28.79 -1.42
C ALA A 275 27.77 27.44 -1.77
N LEU A 276 26.96 26.39 -1.92
CA LEU A 276 27.41 25.02 -2.22
C LEU A 276 27.63 24.74 -3.73
N VAL A 277 27.31 25.69 -4.61
CA VAL A 277 27.37 25.53 -6.08
C VAL A 277 28.47 26.42 -6.68
N PRO A 278 29.14 26.03 -7.80
CA PRO A 278 30.10 26.89 -8.48
C PRO A 278 29.47 28.21 -8.95
N ALA A 279 30.24 29.31 -8.85
CA ALA A 279 29.77 30.64 -9.29
C ALA A 279 29.32 30.66 -10.75
N THR A 280 29.96 29.87 -11.62
CA THR A 280 29.60 29.76 -13.04
C THR A 280 28.16 29.31 -13.28
N ALA A 281 27.63 28.39 -12.47
CA ALA A 281 26.25 27.93 -12.59
C ALA A 281 25.24 29.01 -12.16
N ILE A 282 25.61 29.84 -11.18
CA ILE A 282 24.79 30.96 -10.71
C ILE A 282 24.75 32.06 -11.78
N GLU A 283 25.90 32.36 -12.40
CA GLU A 283 25.99 33.34 -13.48
C GLU A 283 25.18 32.94 -14.72
N GLU A 284 25.15 31.65 -15.06
CA GLU A 284 24.37 31.13 -16.18
C GLU A 284 22.86 31.35 -15.97
N ILE A 285 22.35 31.10 -14.76
CA ILE A 285 20.95 31.38 -14.43
C ILE A 285 20.67 32.88 -14.47
N ARG A 286 21.57 33.70 -13.92
CA ARG A 286 21.45 35.16 -13.94
C ARG A 286 21.40 35.70 -15.37
N ALA A 287 22.22 35.19 -16.28
CA ALA A 287 22.28 35.63 -17.67
C ALA A 287 21.00 35.32 -18.45
N ASN A 288 20.35 34.20 -18.14
CA ASN A 288 19.16 33.71 -18.86
C ASN A 288 17.84 34.05 -18.16
N LEU A 289 17.88 34.85 -17.10
CA LEU A 289 16.74 35.11 -16.19
C LEU A 289 15.58 35.83 -16.89
N GLU A 290 15.88 36.70 -17.85
CA GLU A 290 14.88 37.39 -18.67
C GLU A 290 14.08 36.43 -19.57
N GLU A 291 14.73 35.38 -20.07
CA GLU A 291 14.15 34.40 -20.99
C GLU A 291 13.27 33.36 -20.28
N MET A 292 13.27 33.34 -18.94
CA MET A 292 12.50 32.37 -18.16
C MET A 292 10.99 32.57 -18.29
N PRO A 293 10.18 31.49 -18.33
CA PRO A 293 8.72 31.56 -18.42
C PRO A 293 8.08 31.84 -17.04
N ALA A 294 8.37 33.01 -16.46
CA ALA A 294 7.85 33.42 -15.15
C ALA A 294 7.43 34.89 -15.11
N GLU A 295 6.58 35.22 -14.13
CA GLU A 295 6.14 36.57 -13.83
C GLU A 295 7.33 37.46 -13.42
N ASP A 296 7.30 38.74 -13.81
CA ASP A 296 8.41 39.68 -13.61
C ASP A 296 8.84 39.82 -12.14
N TRP A 297 7.90 39.70 -11.20
CA TRP A 297 8.20 39.77 -9.77
C TRP A 297 8.98 38.54 -9.28
N ARG A 298 8.74 37.35 -9.84
CA ARG A 298 9.49 36.12 -9.52
C ARG A 298 10.92 36.23 -10.04
N LYS A 299 11.06 36.75 -11.26
CA LYS A 299 12.36 37.04 -11.88
C LYS A 299 13.15 38.06 -11.07
N ALA A 300 12.52 39.16 -10.67
CA ALA A 300 13.17 40.20 -9.88
C ALA A 300 13.68 39.69 -8.54
N ARG A 301 12.87 38.91 -7.82
CA ARG A 301 13.25 38.29 -6.55
C ARG A 301 14.42 37.31 -6.70
N LEU A 302 14.38 36.46 -7.73
CA LEU A 302 15.46 35.52 -7.99
C LEU A 302 16.76 36.27 -8.36
N ARG A 303 16.66 37.34 -9.17
CA ARG A 303 17.81 38.17 -9.55
C ARG A 303 18.52 38.76 -8.32
N GLU A 304 17.76 39.41 -7.43
CA GLU A 304 18.29 40.00 -6.19
C GLU A 304 19.04 38.95 -5.35
N ALA A 305 18.41 37.78 -5.14
CA ALA A 305 19.02 36.73 -4.32
C ALA A 305 20.26 36.08 -4.97
N LEU A 306 20.32 35.98 -6.30
CA LEU A 306 21.52 35.50 -7.01
C LEU A 306 22.66 36.54 -7.00
N GLU A 307 22.34 37.83 -7.05
CA GLU A 307 23.33 38.91 -6.95
C GLU A 307 23.98 38.93 -5.56
N ASP A 308 23.18 38.81 -4.50
CA ASP A 308 23.66 38.71 -3.12
C ASP A 308 24.56 37.48 -2.92
N ALA A 309 24.18 36.34 -3.50
CA ALA A 309 24.96 35.10 -3.45
C ALA A 309 26.32 35.21 -4.16
N LEU A 310 26.37 35.89 -5.32
CA LEU A 310 27.62 36.13 -6.04
C LEU A 310 28.54 37.08 -5.26
N ALA A 311 27.98 38.16 -4.70
CA ALA A 311 28.73 39.10 -3.86
C ALA A 311 29.34 38.42 -2.62
N ALA A 312 28.61 37.47 -2.01
CA ALA A 312 29.11 36.69 -0.88
C ALA A 312 30.29 35.76 -1.28
N LYS A 313 30.30 35.22 -2.52
CA LYS A 313 31.38 34.36 -3.02
C LYS A 313 32.65 35.12 -3.38
N ASP A 314 32.54 36.39 -3.79
CA ASP A 314 33.69 37.26 -4.06
C ASP A 314 34.38 37.74 -2.77
N THR A 315 33.79 37.47 -1.61
CA THR A 315 34.38 37.79 -0.31
C THR A 315 35.29 36.64 0.14
N PRO A 316 36.60 36.87 0.40
CA PRO A 316 37.49 35.80 0.84
C PRO A 316 36.99 35.22 2.17
N PRO A 317 36.96 33.89 2.34
CA PRO A 317 36.47 33.27 3.56
C PRO A 317 37.33 33.73 4.74
N ALA A 318 36.68 34.07 5.86
CA ALA A 318 37.40 34.30 7.11
C ALA A 318 38.20 33.01 7.45
N PRO A 319 39.45 33.14 7.90
CA PRO A 319 40.29 31.98 8.19
C PRO A 319 39.59 31.12 9.25
N THR A 320 39.17 29.94 8.85
CA THR A 320 38.57 28.95 9.74
C THR A 320 39.68 27.97 10.10
N GLU A 321 40.19 28.06 11.33
CA GLU A 321 41.04 27.01 11.88
C GLU A 321 40.19 25.74 12.02
N PRO A 322 40.62 24.60 11.46
CA PRO A 322 39.88 23.36 11.60
C PRO A 322 39.94 22.91 13.08
N LEU A 323 38.76 22.69 13.67
CA LEU A 323 38.60 22.24 15.06
C LEU A 323 39.16 20.82 15.29
N ILE A 324 39.41 20.05 14.22
CA ILE A 324 39.94 18.68 14.27
C ILE A 324 40.83 18.47 13.03
N ALA A 325 42.04 17.95 13.21
CA ALA A 325 42.97 17.67 12.13
C ALA A 325 42.48 16.49 11.27
N GLU A 326 42.71 16.52 9.95
CA GLU A 326 42.36 15.42 9.02
C GLU A 326 42.99 14.07 9.43
N ASP A 327 44.08 14.12 10.20
CA ASP A 327 44.82 12.95 10.67
C ASP A 327 44.35 12.47 12.05
N ASP A 328 43.20 12.92 12.54
CA ASP A 328 42.69 12.54 13.85
C ASP A 328 42.40 11.03 13.91
N PRO A 329 43.10 10.27 14.78
CA PRO A 329 42.97 8.82 14.84
C PRO A 329 41.58 8.36 15.29
N GLY A 330 40.78 9.23 15.91
CA GLY A 330 39.37 8.99 16.25
C GLY A 330 38.45 9.03 15.02
N LEU A 331 38.68 9.96 14.08
CA LEU A 331 37.96 10.03 12.80
C LEU A 331 38.26 8.81 11.91
N ALA A 332 39.53 8.37 11.86
CA ALA A 332 39.90 7.14 11.16
C ALA A 332 39.19 5.91 11.75
N LYS A 333 39.14 5.81 13.09
CA LYS A 333 38.43 4.74 13.79
C LYS A 333 36.92 4.77 13.54
N LEU A 334 36.33 5.96 13.52
CA LEU A 334 34.89 6.14 13.24
C LEU A 334 34.59 5.77 11.77
N GLY A 335 35.45 6.18 10.85
CA GLY A 335 35.36 5.83 9.42
C GLY A 335 35.46 4.32 9.20
N ASP A 336 36.36 3.63 9.89
CA ASP A 336 36.46 2.17 9.82
C ASP A 336 35.26 1.46 10.46
N VAL A 337 34.68 2.00 11.54
CA VAL A 337 33.44 1.50 12.16
C VAL A 337 32.24 1.67 11.22
N VAL A 338 32.11 2.81 10.54
CA VAL A 338 31.05 3.05 9.55
C VAL A 338 31.23 2.15 8.33
N ARG A 339 32.46 2.01 7.82
CA ARG A 339 32.77 1.14 6.67
C ARG A 339 32.51 -0.34 6.98
N ALA A 340 32.74 -0.76 8.23
CA ALA A 340 32.40 -2.09 8.72
C ALA A 340 30.88 -2.29 8.90
N ALA A 341 30.14 -1.26 9.30
CA ALA A 341 28.68 -1.30 9.43
C ALA A 341 27.94 -1.28 8.09
N CYS A 342 28.53 -0.64 7.07
CA CYS A 342 28.01 -0.58 5.69
C CYS A 342 28.54 -1.72 4.79
N ALA A 343 29.28 -2.69 5.34
CA ALA A 343 29.67 -3.87 4.58
C ALA A 343 28.40 -4.63 4.14
N PRO A 344 28.34 -5.16 2.90
CA PRO A 344 27.11 -5.76 2.36
C PRO A 344 26.53 -6.88 3.23
N ASP A 345 27.42 -7.60 3.95
CA ASP A 345 27.05 -8.68 4.86
C ASP A 345 26.49 -8.14 6.20
N ALA A 346 26.98 -6.98 6.66
CA ALA A 346 26.45 -6.28 7.83
C ALA A 346 25.06 -5.66 7.54
N VAL A 347 24.84 -5.18 6.31
CA VAL A 347 23.56 -4.66 5.84
C VAL A 347 22.52 -5.78 5.73
N LEU A 348 22.87 -6.94 5.15
CA LEU A 348 21.99 -8.12 5.11
C LEU A 348 21.63 -8.57 6.54
N GLY A 349 22.60 -8.59 7.45
CA GLY A 349 22.37 -8.88 8.86
C GLY A 349 21.43 -7.88 9.56
N HIS A 350 21.50 -6.61 9.18
CA HIS A 350 20.64 -5.55 9.70
C HIS A 350 19.20 -5.65 9.15
N SER A 351 19.04 -5.87 7.85
CA SER A 351 17.73 -6.12 7.22
C SER A 351 17.02 -7.32 7.85
N VAL A 352 17.75 -8.40 8.14
CA VAL A 352 17.22 -9.57 8.86
C VAL A 352 16.78 -9.21 10.28
N ASN A 353 17.48 -8.31 10.99
CA ASN A 353 17.06 -7.86 12.32
C ASN A 353 15.78 -7.02 12.26
N ILE A 354 15.61 -6.20 11.22
CA ILE A 354 14.37 -5.43 10.98
C ILE A 354 13.22 -6.38 10.69
N LEU A 355 13.43 -7.38 9.82
CA LEU A 355 12.42 -8.40 9.54
C LEU A 355 12.01 -9.16 10.81
N PHE A 356 12.95 -9.49 11.71
CA PHE A 356 12.62 -10.07 13.02
C PHE A 356 11.89 -9.11 13.96
N HIS A 357 12.22 -7.82 13.92
CA HIS A 357 11.52 -6.83 14.71
C HIS A 357 10.07 -6.69 14.26
N LEU A 358 9.84 -6.61 12.94
CA LEU A 358 8.52 -6.60 12.33
C LEU A 358 7.73 -7.86 12.72
N LEU A 359 8.39 -9.03 12.69
CA LEU A 359 7.82 -10.30 13.16
C LEU A 359 7.35 -10.27 14.62
N GLY A 360 8.07 -9.57 15.49
CA GLY A 360 7.74 -9.44 16.92
C GLY A 360 6.72 -8.35 17.24
N THR A 361 6.43 -7.45 16.30
CA THR A 361 5.47 -6.35 16.47
C THR A 361 4.08 -6.61 15.87
N VAL A 362 3.94 -7.65 15.07
CA VAL A 362 2.64 -8.10 14.55
C VAL A 362 1.96 -8.96 15.63
N GLU A 363 0.85 -8.48 16.21
CA GLU A 363 0.03 -9.28 17.14
C GLU A 363 -0.67 -10.42 16.37
N THR A 364 0.01 -11.57 16.36
CA THR A 364 -0.46 -12.97 16.18
C THR A 364 -1.36 -13.35 14.99
N GLU A 365 -0.84 -14.34 14.24
CA GLU A 365 -1.44 -15.36 13.36
C GLU A 365 -1.57 -15.14 11.85
N ALA A 366 -1.31 -13.95 11.31
CA ALA A 366 -1.02 -13.81 9.88
C ALA A 366 0.40 -13.29 9.69
N TYR A 367 1.35 -14.20 9.45
CA TYR A 367 2.59 -13.78 8.80
C TYR A 367 2.21 -13.24 7.43
N PRO A 368 2.45 -11.96 7.14
CA PRO A 368 2.28 -11.48 5.79
C PRO A 368 3.16 -12.34 4.88
N ILE A 369 2.61 -12.87 3.79
CA ILE A 369 3.34 -13.70 2.82
C ILE A 369 4.64 -13.01 2.38
N PHE A 370 4.63 -11.67 2.32
CA PHE A 370 5.83 -10.88 2.03
C PHE A 370 6.97 -11.04 3.05
N LEU A 371 6.69 -11.29 4.34
CA LEU A 371 7.75 -11.54 5.34
C LEU A 371 8.40 -12.89 5.12
N ILE A 372 7.62 -13.91 4.72
CA ILE A 372 8.14 -15.24 4.40
C ILE A 372 9.03 -15.16 3.15
N ASP A 373 8.55 -14.52 2.09
CA ASP A 373 9.30 -14.31 0.86
C ASP A 373 10.60 -13.53 1.12
N ALA A 374 10.53 -12.48 1.95
CA ALA A 374 11.71 -11.69 2.33
C ALA A 374 12.73 -12.48 3.17
N PHE A 375 12.29 -13.40 4.04
CA PHE A 375 13.20 -14.29 4.76
C PHE A 375 13.80 -15.37 3.85
N GLU A 376 13.04 -15.92 2.91
CA GLU A 376 13.55 -16.88 1.92
C GLU A 376 14.64 -16.24 1.04
N GLU A 377 14.39 -15.01 0.58
CA GLU A 377 15.35 -14.24 -0.21
C GLU A 377 16.61 -13.90 0.61
N ALA A 378 16.45 -13.51 1.88
CA ALA A 378 17.59 -13.25 2.77
C ALA A 378 18.42 -14.52 3.08
N ILE A 379 17.78 -15.70 3.17
CA ILE A 379 18.47 -16.98 3.31
C ILE A 379 19.23 -17.33 2.02
N ALA A 380 18.59 -17.19 0.86
CA ALA A 380 19.21 -17.45 -0.44
C ALA A 380 20.43 -16.55 -0.67
N GLU A 381 20.30 -15.26 -0.36
CA GLU A 381 21.38 -14.29 -0.49
C GLU A 381 22.52 -14.56 0.50
N GLY A 382 22.19 -14.90 1.75
CA GLY A 382 23.18 -15.27 2.76
C GLY A 382 23.97 -16.54 2.39
N LEU A 383 23.32 -17.54 1.81
CA LEU A 383 24.00 -18.75 1.32
C LEU A 383 24.91 -18.45 0.13
N THR A 384 24.48 -17.59 -0.79
CA THR A 384 25.26 -17.18 -1.97
C THR A 384 26.52 -16.41 -1.57
N ARG A 385 26.45 -15.66 -0.47
CA ARG A 385 27.57 -14.89 0.10
C ARG A 385 28.41 -15.64 1.14
N SER A 386 28.19 -16.94 1.32
CA SER A 386 28.87 -17.76 2.34
C SER A 386 28.63 -17.33 3.80
N GLU A 387 27.58 -16.55 4.06
CA GLU A 387 27.14 -16.11 5.40
C GLU A 387 26.26 -17.17 6.09
N LEU A 388 26.84 -18.37 6.22
CA LEU A 388 26.16 -19.58 6.71
C LEU A 388 25.58 -19.43 8.13
N ARG A 389 26.21 -18.57 8.95
CA ARG A 389 25.73 -18.26 10.31
C ARG A 389 24.45 -17.43 10.30
N LEU A 390 24.29 -16.51 9.34
CA LEU A 390 23.10 -15.68 9.18
C LEU A 390 21.92 -16.53 8.72
N ALA A 391 22.12 -17.35 7.68
CA ALA A 391 21.10 -18.28 7.17
C ALA A 391 20.62 -19.26 8.26
N LEU A 392 21.55 -19.84 9.03
CA LEU A 392 21.21 -20.73 10.16
C LEU A 392 20.48 -20.00 11.30
N ARG A 393 20.77 -18.71 11.53
CA ARG A 393 20.07 -17.90 12.53
C ARG A 393 18.62 -17.67 12.13
N ILE A 394 18.36 -17.37 10.86
CA ILE A 394 17.01 -17.19 10.31
C ILE A 394 16.19 -18.47 10.48
N VAL A 395 16.71 -19.59 9.99
CA VAL A 395 16.03 -20.90 10.07
C VAL A 395 15.74 -21.32 11.52
N ARG A 396 16.67 -21.09 12.46
CA ARG A 396 16.47 -21.42 13.88
C ARG A 396 15.41 -20.56 14.55
N ALA A 397 15.37 -19.28 14.24
CA ALA A 397 14.39 -18.36 14.81
C ALA A 397 12.98 -18.65 14.29
N LEU A 398 12.83 -18.95 12.99
CA LEU A 398 11.55 -19.36 12.41
C LEU A 398 11.05 -20.70 12.99
N ASN A 399 11.94 -21.69 13.15
CA ASN A 399 11.61 -22.97 13.77
C ASN A 399 11.28 -22.86 15.28
N SER A 400 11.75 -21.81 15.97
CA SER A 400 11.36 -21.54 17.37
C SER A 400 9.99 -20.89 17.52
N LEU A 401 9.37 -20.42 16.44
CA LEU A 401 8.02 -19.85 16.41
C LEU A 401 6.93 -20.90 16.10
N GLU A 402 7.31 -22.10 15.65
CA GLU A 402 6.41 -23.27 15.45
C GLU A 402 6.20 -24.12 16.72
N LYS A 403 6.80 -23.75 17.86
CA LYS A 403 6.61 -24.39 19.18
C LYS A 403 5.86 -23.48 20.12
#